data_AF-A0A1H5WT08-F1
#
_entry.id   AF-A0A1H5WT08-F1
#
_cell.length_a   1.000
_cell.length_b   1.000
_cell.length_c   1.000
_cell.angle_alpha   90.00
_cell.angle_beta   90.00
_cell.angle_gamma   90.00
#
_symmetry.space_group_name_H-M   'P 1'
#
loop_
_entity.id
_entity.type
_entity.pdbx_description
1 polymer ?
#
loop_
_entity_poly.entity_id
_entity_poly.type
_entity_poly.pdbx_seq_one_letter_code
_entity_poly.pdbx_strand_id
1 'polypeptide(L)'
;MKRITLIFFLITAFCNAQFDGLPDRFIPYQDGTLQFYKDLNTVLVKNNFKSCNNKESEMFLAHIEIDKKNHAKIINYDVNESNDCAKELFVKAFNEINKLNKWKYIPESHGKTTVLFYPIDYFENFKDGYTVKSLTEYADFPNGIGDFKKEFIDNFLKIQKKFKKNIKYEISFKIDKEGNMFNITANSENIDSEIQKNIIIALKQIKTKWSPEKFRGHPIISNFRMPFVISE
;
A
#
# COMPACT_ATOMS: atom_id res chain seq x y z
N MET A 1 35.80 12.72 -15.15
CA MET A 1 34.68 12.10 -14.41
C MET A 1 33.37 12.60 -15.02
N LYS A 2 32.68 11.76 -15.80
CA LYS A 2 31.40 12.14 -16.43
C LYS A 2 30.30 12.09 -15.35
N ARG A 3 29.53 13.17 -15.20
CA ARG A 3 28.38 13.28 -14.29
C ARG A 3 27.15 12.75 -15.02
N ILE A 4 26.64 11.60 -14.60
CA ILE A 4 25.37 11.04 -15.06
C ILE A 4 24.26 11.72 -14.24
N THR A 5 23.28 12.31 -14.93
CA THR A 5 22.13 12.97 -14.29
C THR A 5 20.87 12.18 -14.59
N LEU A 6 20.25 11.64 -13.54
CA LEU A 6 18.99 10.90 -13.62
C LEU A 6 17.82 11.89 -13.53
N ILE A 7 16.99 11.97 -14.58
CA ILE A 7 15.72 12.70 -14.51
C ILE A 7 14.64 11.68 -14.19
N PHE A 8 13.99 11.87 -13.05
CA PHE A 8 12.98 10.96 -12.53
C PHE A 8 11.59 11.55 -12.73
N PHE A 9 10.73 10.81 -13.43
CA PHE A 9 9.29 10.95 -13.20
C PHE A 9 8.93 9.92 -12.11
N LEU A 10 8.77 10.40 -10.87
CA LEU A 10 8.00 9.70 -9.83
C LEU A 10 6.57 9.71 -10.36
N ILE A 11 6.23 8.76 -11.24
CA ILE A 11 4.87 8.25 -11.16
C ILE A 11 4.93 7.28 -9.99
N THR A 12 4.71 7.81 -8.79
CA THR A 12 4.27 6.97 -7.69
C THR A 12 2.95 6.36 -8.12
N ALA A 13 2.99 5.23 -8.81
CA ALA A 13 1.88 4.29 -8.83
C ALA A 13 1.86 3.57 -7.46
N PHE A 14 1.80 4.37 -6.39
CA PHE A 14 1.31 3.94 -5.09
C PHE A 14 0.00 4.68 -4.90
N CYS A 15 -1.06 4.05 -5.39
CA CYS A 15 -2.30 3.97 -4.64
C CYS A 15 -2.95 2.67 -5.11
N ASN A 16 -2.63 1.56 -4.45
CA ASN A 16 -3.73 0.77 -3.96
C ASN A 16 -4.61 1.78 -3.22
N ALA A 17 -5.74 2.16 -3.81
CA ALA A 17 -6.67 3.10 -3.21
C ALA A 17 -7.30 2.43 -1.99
N GLN A 18 -6.50 2.35 -0.93
CA GLN A 18 -6.87 1.97 0.42
C GLN A 18 -6.73 3.28 1.21
N PHE A 19 -7.84 3.74 1.77
CA PHE A 19 -8.12 4.86 2.68
C PHE A 19 -6.97 5.74 3.24
N ASP A 20 -5.77 5.22 3.46
CA ASP A 20 -4.70 5.80 4.29
C ASP A 20 -3.52 6.45 3.53
N GLY A 21 -3.60 6.50 2.18
CA GLY A 21 -2.64 7.21 1.32
C GLY A 21 -3.08 8.61 0.89
N LEU A 22 -4.31 9.02 1.24
CA LEU A 22 -4.87 10.29 0.83
C LEU A 22 -4.32 11.44 1.71
N PRO A 23 -3.95 12.60 1.13
CA PRO A 23 -3.69 13.81 1.91
C PRO A 23 -4.81 14.10 2.91
N ASP A 24 -4.48 14.55 4.12
CA ASP A 24 -5.43 14.71 5.25
C ASP A 24 -6.73 15.45 4.89
N ARG A 25 -6.65 16.40 3.95
CA ARG A 25 -7.81 17.16 3.44
C ARG A 25 -8.90 16.31 2.77
N PHE A 26 -8.59 15.05 2.42
CA PHE A 26 -9.50 14.12 1.78
C PHE A 26 -10.04 13.06 2.75
N ILE A 27 -9.78 13.19 4.06
CA ILE A 27 -10.30 12.29 5.08
C ILE A 27 -11.70 12.79 5.51
N PRO A 28 -12.78 12.05 5.21
CA PRO A 28 -14.13 12.52 5.43
C PRO A 28 -14.66 12.22 6.85
N TYR A 29 -13.77 12.18 7.83
CA TYR A 29 -14.10 11.95 9.24
C TYR A 29 -13.44 13.01 10.10
N GLN A 30 -14.18 13.56 11.07
CA GLN A 30 -13.70 14.58 11.97
C GLN A 30 -12.48 14.08 12.76
N ASP A 31 -11.45 14.93 12.87
CA ASP A 31 -10.18 14.64 13.53
C ASP A 31 -9.35 13.52 12.86
N GLY A 32 -9.73 13.14 11.64
CA GLY A 32 -8.93 12.28 10.75
C GLY A 32 -9.08 10.78 11.00
N THR A 33 -8.27 10.01 10.27
CA THR A 33 -8.36 8.54 10.21
C THR A 33 -8.05 7.88 11.55
N LEU A 34 -7.08 8.41 12.29
CA LEU A 34 -6.76 7.90 13.62
C LEU A 34 -7.96 8.03 14.58
N GLN A 35 -8.69 9.14 14.51
CA GLN A 35 -9.87 9.32 15.35
C GLN A 35 -11.00 8.37 14.95
N PHE A 36 -11.22 8.14 13.65
CA PHE A 36 -12.20 7.17 13.18
C PHE A 36 -11.97 5.79 13.81
N TYR A 37 -10.74 5.27 13.76
CA TYR A 37 -10.43 3.95 14.30
C TYR A 37 -10.53 3.88 15.82
N LYS A 38 -10.19 4.97 16.54
CA LYS A 38 -10.41 5.09 17.99
C LYS A 38 -11.89 5.08 18.35
N ASP A 39 -12.70 5.84 17.63
CA ASP A 39 -14.15 5.90 17.84
C ASP A 39 -14.80 4.55 17.53
N LEU A 40 -14.35 3.87 16.46
CA LEU A 40 -14.80 2.52 16.12
C LEU A 40 -14.50 1.52 17.23
N ASN A 41 -13.28 1.51 17.76
CA ASN A 41 -12.94 0.68 18.91
C ASN A 41 -13.81 0.99 20.13
N THR A 42 -14.01 2.27 20.43
CA THR A 42 -14.85 2.72 21.54
C THR A 42 -16.29 2.21 21.39
N VAL A 43 -16.84 2.28 20.19
CA VAL A 43 -18.17 1.76 19.85
C VAL A 43 -18.24 0.24 20.08
N LEU A 44 -17.27 -0.52 19.59
CA LEU A 44 -17.22 -1.98 19.73
C LEU A 44 -17.21 -2.40 21.20
N VAL A 45 -16.35 -1.76 22.00
CA VAL A 45 -16.20 -2.03 23.44
C VAL A 45 -17.45 -1.62 24.21
N LYS A 46 -17.92 -0.37 24.04
CA LYS A 46 -19.06 0.17 24.80
C LYS A 46 -20.35 -0.63 24.58
N ASN A 47 -20.55 -1.15 23.36
CA ASN A 47 -21.75 -1.92 23.03
C ASN A 47 -21.57 -3.43 23.27
N ASN A 48 -20.46 -3.87 23.86
CA ASN A 48 -20.15 -5.28 24.14
C ASN A 48 -20.32 -6.17 22.90
N PHE A 49 -19.86 -5.70 21.74
CA PHE A 49 -19.94 -6.49 20.52
C PHE A 49 -19.02 -7.71 20.61
N LYS A 50 -19.49 -8.83 20.08
CA LYS A 50 -18.71 -10.07 20.06
C LYS A 50 -17.78 -10.07 18.86
N SER A 51 -16.60 -10.63 19.07
CA SER A 51 -15.64 -10.88 18.00
C SER A 51 -16.18 -11.93 17.02
N CYS A 52 -15.55 -11.99 15.85
CA CYS A 52 -15.73 -13.07 14.89
C CYS A 52 -14.86 -14.28 15.28
N ASN A 53 -14.53 -15.14 14.31
CA ASN A 53 -13.65 -16.31 14.53
C ASN A 53 -12.17 -15.92 14.69
N ASN A 54 -11.87 -14.63 14.81
CA ASN A 54 -10.52 -14.04 14.93
C ASN A 54 -9.54 -14.60 13.90
N LYS A 55 -9.99 -14.83 12.66
CA LYS A 55 -9.11 -15.24 11.58
C LYS A 55 -8.33 -14.03 11.09
N GLU A 56 -7.01 -14.14 10.95
CA GLU A 56 -6.18 -13.03 10.47
C GLU A 56 -6.58 -12.53 9.08
N SER A 57 -7.08 -13.42 8.22
CA SER A 57 -7.53 -13.12 6.86
C SER A 57 -8.95 -12.56 6.79
N GLU A 58 -9.70 -12.57 7.88
CA GLU A 58 -11.08 -12.10 7.91
C GLU A 58 -11.09 -10.56 7.88
N MET A 59 -11.75 -10.00 6.86
CA MET A 59 -11.82 -8.56 6.66
C MET A 59 -13.07 -8.16 5.90
N PHE A 60 -13.52 -6.92 6.12
CA PHE A 60 -14.56 -6.28 5.33
C PHE A 60 -14.05 -4.97 4.75
N LEU A 61 -14.17 -4.80 3.43
CA LEU A 61 -13.92 -3.54 2.74
C LEU A 61 -15.25 -2.81 2.54
N ALA A 62 -15.56 -1.87 3.43
CA ALA A 62 -16.76 -1.06 3.35
C ALA A 62 -16.59 0.06 2.33
N HIS A 63 -17.49 0.17 1.37
CA HIS A 63 -17.63 1.32 0.50
C HIS A 63 -18.68 2.24 1.10
N ILE A 64 -18.31 3.49 1.36
CA ILE A 64 -19.14 4.46 2.06
C ILE A 64 -19.42 5.63 1.12
N GLU A 65 -20.68 6.03 1.04
CA GLU A 65 -21.12 7.26 0.41
C GLU A 65 -21.63 8.22 1.47
N ILE A 66 -21.19 9.47 1.39
CA ILE A 66 -21.50 10.56 2.30
C ILE A 66 -22.26 11.61 1.51
N ASP A 67 -23.45 11.97 1.95
CA ASP A 67 -24.27 12.97 1.29
C ASP A 67 -23.83 14.40 1.66
N LYS A 68 -24.38 15.40 0.95
CA LYS A 68 -24.10 16.83 1.23
C LYS A 68 -24.59 17.31 2.61
N LYS A 69 -25.37 16.48 3.32
CA LYS A 69 -25.83 16.72 4.69
C LYS A 69 -24.96 16.00 5.72
N ASN A 70 -23.81 15.44 5.30
CA ASN A 70 -22.86 14.70 6.12
C ASN A 70 -23.39 13.37 6.66
N HIS A 71 -24.40 12.76 6.04
CA HIS A 71 -24.85 11.42 6.39
C HIS A 71 -24.09 10.37 5.59
N ALA A 72 -23.53 9.39 6.28
CA ALA A 72 -22.80 8.29 5.65
C ALA A 72 -23.64 7.02 5.58
N LYS A 73 -23.55 6.30 4.45
CA LYS A 73 -24.17 4.98 4.23
C LYS A 73 -23.18 4.02 3.60
N ILE A 74 -23.27 2.74 3.95
CA ILE A 74 -22.52 1.68 3.27
C ILE A 74 -23.27 1.33 1.98
N ILE A 75 -22.58 1.31 0.83
CA ILE A 75 -23.18 1.07 -0.49
C ILE A 75 -22.94 -0.33 -1.04
N ASN A 76 -21.97 -1.08 -0.49
CA ASN A 76 -21.69 -2.47 -0.85
C ASN A 76 -22.18 -3.45 0.22
N TYR A 77 -23.34 -3.15 0.80
CA TYR A 77 -24.01 -4.01 1.77
C TYR A 77 -25.19 -4.72 1.10
N ASP A 78 -24.95 -5.89 0.51
CA ASP A 78 -26.05 -6.78 0.10
C ASP A 78 -26.49 -7.63 1.30
N VAL A 79 -27.77 -7.53 1.67
CA VAL A 79 -28.40 -8.28 2.76
C VAL A 79 -28.48 -9.78 2.44
N ASN A 80 -28.45 -10.16 1.14
CA ASN A 80 -28.63 -11.53 0.68
C ASN A 80 -27.34 -12.36 0.62
N GLU A 81 -26.17 -11.71 0.74
CA GLU A 81 -24.89 -12.38 0.98
C GLU A 81 -24.67 -12.55 2.49
N SER A 82 -25.56 -13.33 3.12
CA SER A 82 -25.49 -13.65 4.54
C SER A 82 -24.49 -14.80 4.74
N ASN A 83 -23.30 -14.48 5.28
CA ASN A 83 -22.47 -15.34 6.15
C ASN A 83 -21.05 -14.74 6.38
N ASP A 84 -20.85 -13.44 6.20
CA ASP A 84 -19.58 -12.79 6.54
C ASP A 84 -19.72 -12.03 7.88
N CYS A 85 -19.13 -12.60 8.94
CA CYS A 85 -19.16 -12.01 10.27
C CYS A 85 -18.51 -10.62 10.31
N ALA A 86 -17.42 -10.40 9.58
CA ALA A 86 -16.73 -9.11 9.57
C ALA A 86 -17.64 -8.01 9.02
N LYS A 87 -18.37 -8.32 7.95
CA LYS A 87 -19.38 -7.43 7.35
C LYS A 87 -20.49 -7.11 8.32
N GLU A 88 -21.12 -8.13 8.92
CA GLU A 88 -22.22 -7.92 9.88
C GLU A 88 -21.79 -7.10 11.09
N LEU A 89 -20.62 -7.40 11.63
CA LEU A 89 -20.05 -6.70 12.77
C LEU A 89 -19.76 -5.24 12.43
N PHE A 90 -19.13 -4.99 11.28
CA PHE A 90 -18.84 -3.64 10.84
C PHE A 90 -20.12 -2.83 10.61
N VAL A 91 -21.15 -3.42 10.00
CA VAL A 91 -22.43 -2.73 9.75
C VAL A 91 -23.11 -2.34 11.07
N LYS A 92 -23.12 -3.23 12.06
CA LYS A 92 -23.63 -2.92 13.41
C LYS A 92 -22.84 -1.77 14.04
N ALA A 93 -21.51 -1.80 13.95
CA ALA A 93 -20.65 -0.76 14.52
C ALA A 93 -20.77 0.57 13.77
N PHE A 94 -20.92 0.53 12.45
CA PHE A 94 -21.11 1.70 11.60
C PHE A 94 -22.37 2.47 11.96
N ASN A 95 -23.47 1.77 12.31
CA ASN A 95 -24.68 2.43 12.78
C ASN A 95 -24.46 3.23 14.07
N GLU A 96 -23.64 2.74 14.99
CA GLU A 96 -23.26 3.46 16.20
C GLU A 96 -22.29 4.61 15.91
N ILE A 97 -21.34 4.41 14.98
CA ILE A 97 -20.44 5.46 14.51
C ILE A 97 -21.20 6.63 13.88
N ASN A 98 -22.25 6.35 13.11
CA ASN A 98 -23.09 7.39 12.50
C ASN A 98 -23.77 8.30 13.54
N LYS A 99 -24.08 7.77 14.74
CA LYS A 99 -24.68 8.58 15.82
C LYS A 99 -23.71 9.64 16.36
N LEU A 100 -22.41 9.52 16.11
CA LEU A 100 -21.41 10.51 16.52
C LEU A 100 -21.43 11.76 15.63
N ASN A 101 -22.07 11.72 14.45
CA ASN A 101 -22.18 12.85 13.52
C ASN A 101 -20.84 13.48 13.12
N LYS A 102 -19.79 12.65 12.99
CA LYS A 102 -18.41 13.08 12.67
C LYS A 102 -18.04 13.00 11.19
N TRP A 103 -18.93 12.50 10.33
CA TRP A 103 -18.68 12.45 8.89
C TRP A 103 -18.68 13.84 8.26
N LYS A 104 -17.94 14.01 7.16
CA LYS A 104 -17.89 15.25 6.38
C LYS A 104 -17.91 14.96 4.89
N TYR A 105 -18.80 15.63 4.15
CA TYR A 105 -18.81 15.57 2.70
C TYR A 105 -17.56 16.24 2.12
N ILE A 106 -16.90 15.54 1.19
CA ILE A 106 -15.72 16.05 0.47
C ILE A 106 -16.03 16.05 -1.03
N PRO A 107 -16.13 17.23 -1.67
CA PRO A 107 -16.46 17.34 -3.10
C PRO A 107 -15.49 16.58 -4.01
N GLU A 108 -14.19 16.63 -3.72
CA GLU A 108 -13.13 16.06 -4.54
C GLU A 108 -13.19 14.53 -4.61
N SER A 109 -13.66 13.88 -3.54
CA SER A 109 -13.93 12.44 -3.53
C SER A 109 -15.37 12.10 -3.91
N HIS A 110 -16.17 13.09 -4.32
CA HIS A 110 -17.61 12.95 -4.56
C HIS A 110 -18.37 12.37 -3.35
N GLY A 111 -17.90 12.65 -2.13
CA GLY A 111 -18.45 12.06 -0.90
C GLY A 111 -18.22 10.56 -0.77
N LYS A 112 -17.32 9.95 -1.56
CA LYS A 112 -17.05 8.52 -1.50
C LYS A 112 -15.77 8.24 -0.73
N THR A 113 -15.77 7.16 0.02
CA THR A 113 -14.59 6.64 0.71
C THR A 113 -14.69 5.14 0.93
N THR A 114 -13.59 4.53 1.33
CA THR A 114 -13.54 3.11 1.70
C THR A 114 -12.96 2.96 3.09
N VAL A 115 -13.47 2.01 3.87
CA VAL A 115 -12.91 1.65 5.18
C VAL A 115 -12.57 0.17 5.15
N LEU A 116 -11.35 -0.15 5.56
CA LEU A 116 -10.92 -1.52 5.71
C LEU A 116 -11.04 -1.92 7.19
N PHE A 117 -11.79 -3.00 7.43
CA PHE A 117 -12.08 -3.48 8.78
C PHE A 117 -11.56 -4.90 8.95
N TYR A 118 -10.68 -5.08 9.92
CA TYR A 118 -10.19 -6.38 10.36
C TYR A 118 -10.68 -6.64 11.78
N PRO A 119 -11.67 -7.53 12.00
CA PRO A 119 -12.22 -7.77 13.33
C PRO A 119 -11.14 -8.08 14.38
N ILE A 120 -10.22 -8.99 14.07
CA ILE A 120 -9.15 -9.43 15.00
C ILE A 120 -8.35 -8.25 15.59
N ASP A 121 -8.15 -7.19 14.81
CA ASP A 121 -7.35 -6.04 15.26
C ASP A 121 -8.02 -5.22 16.35
N TYR A 122 -9.35 -5.27 16.47
CA TYR A 122 -10.07 -4.54 17.52
C TYR A 122 -10.22 -5.36 18.81
N PHE A 123 -10.25 -6.70 18.70
CA PHE A 123 -10.48 -7.57 19.86
C PHE A 123 -9.20 -8.12 20.47
N GLU A 124 -8.12 -8.25 19.71
CA GLU A 124 -6.86 -8.84 20.20
C GLU A 124 -5.66 -7.88 20.06
N ASN A 125 -5.62 -7.05 19.02
CA ASN A 125 -4.40 -6.28 18.67
C ASN A 125 -4.56 -4.76 18.75
N PHE A 126 -5.64 -4.25 19.34
CA PHE A 126 -5.91 -2.81 19.29
C PHE A 126 -4.93 -2.06 20.18
N LYS A 127 -4.27 -1.05 19.62
CA LYS A 127 -3.27 -0.24 20.30
C LYS A 127 -3.41 1.23 19.93
N ASP A 128 -2.87 2.09 20.78
CA ASP A 128 -2.76 3.50 20.47
C ASP A 128 -1.99 3.71 19.17
N GLY A 129 -2.53 4.57 18.31
CA GLY A 129 -1.97 4.81 16.97
C GLY A 129 -2.44 3.83 15.89
N TYR A 130 -3.34 2.88 16.21
CA TYR A 130 -3.86 1.94 15.21
C TYR A 130 -4.53 2.65 14.03
N THR A 131 -4.03 2.31 12.85
CA THR A 131 -4.66 2.50 11.53
C THR A 131 -4.38 1.26 10.69
N VAL A 132 -5.16 1.02 9.63
CA VAL A 132 -4.87 -0.08 8.70
C VAL A 132 -3.47 0.05 8.07
N LYS A 133 -3.06 1.27 7.71
CA LYS A 133 -1.69 1.55 7.25
C LYS A 133 -0.61 1.20 8.27
N SER A 134 -0.89 1.38 9.57
CA SER A 134 0.07 1.03 10.63
C SER A 134 0.35 -0.47 10.71
N LEU A 135 -0.45 -1.31 10.05
CA LEU A 135 -0.23 -2.76 9.96
C LEU A 135 0.87 -3.12 8.96
N THR A 136 1.20 -2.24 8.03
CA THR A 136 2.19 -2.50 6.98
C THR A 136 3.51 -1.79 7.27
N GLU A 137 4.58 -2.57 7.38
CA GLU A 137 5.96 -2.08 7.28
C GLU A 137 6.44 -2.34 5.85
N TYR A 138 6.71 -1.30 5.07
CA TYR A 138 7.13 -1.47 3.67
C TYR A 138 8.53 -2.07 3.54
N ALA A 139 8.74 -2.86 2.49
CA ALA A 139 10.06 -3.35 2.14
C ALA A 139 11.02 -2.17 1.89
N ASP A 140 12.23 -2.28 2.43
CA ASP A 140 13.25 -1.23 2.32
C ASP A 140 14.62 -1.82 1.99
N PHE A 141 15.38 -1.07 1.21
CA PHE A 141 16.76 -1.44 0.91
C PHE A 141 17.69 -0.79 1.94
N PRO A 142 18.81 -1.43 2.34
CA PRO A 142 19.76 -0.79 3.24
C PRO A 142 20.17 0.60 2.73
N ASN A 143 20.04 1.62 3.58
CA ASN A 143 20.24 3.04 3.26
C ASN A 143 19.28 3.63 2.20
N GLY A 144 18.16 2.94 1.96
CA GLY A 144 17.08 3.37 1.09
C GLY A 144 17.31 3.10 -0.40
N ILE A 145 16.30 3.45 -1.20
CA ILE A 145 16.26 3.15 -2.64
C ILE A 145 17.40 3.80 -3.45
N GLY A 146 18.03 4.86 -2.93
CA GLY A 146 19.17 5.50 -3.57
C GLY A 146 20.37 4.58 -3.71
N ASP A 147 20.68 3.83 -2.66
CA ASP A 147 21.79 2.87 -2.64
C ASP A 147 21.49 1.66 -3.52
N PHE A 148 20.24 1.19 -3.54
CA PHE A 148 19.81 0.15 -4.49
C PHE A 148 20.10 0.57 -5.94
N LYS A 149 19.73 1.80 -6.31
CA LYS A 149 19.96 2.33 -7.66
C LYS A 149 21.45 2.41 -7.97
N LYS A 150 22.26 2.85 -7.01
CA LYS A 150 23.71 2.94 -7.17
C LYS A 150 24.33 1.57 -7.40
N GLU A 151 24.01 0.57 -6.57
CA GLU A 151 24.55 -0.79 -6.72
C GLU A 151 24.14 -1.40 -8.07
N PHE A 152 22.88 -1.21 -8.48
CA PHE A 152 22.41 -1.60 -9.80
C PHE A 152 23.22 -0.95 -10.93
N ILE A 153 23.40 0.37 -10.90
CA ILE A 153 24.15 1.11 -11.94
C ILE A 153 25.60 0.65 -11.99
N ASP A 154 26.24 0.49 -10.83
CA ASP A 154 27.64 0.04 -10.73
C ASP A 154 27.81 -1.36 -11.34
N ASN A 155 26.85 -2.27 -11.11
CA ASN A 155 26.85 -3.60 -11.73
C ASN A 155 26.56 -3.53 -13.23
N PHE A 156 25.62 -2.70 -13.65
CA PHE A 156 25.26 -2.54 -15.06
C PHE A 156 26.42 -1.99 -15.89
N LEU A 157 27.11 -0.94 -15.42
CA LEU A 157 28.23 -0.32 -16.12
C LEU A 157 29.47 -1.23 -16.24
N LYS A 158 29.62 -2.22 -15.35
CA LYS A 158 30.66 -3.27 -15.50
C LYS A 158 30.40 -4.18 -16.70
N ILE A 159 29.13 -4.39 -17.04
CA ILE A 159 28.69 -5.31 -18.11
C ILE A 159 28.50 -4.53 -19.42
N GLN A 160 27.74 -3.43 -19.39
CA GLN A 160 27.36 -2.63 -20.55
C GLN A 160 28.27 -1.40 -20.70
N LYS A 161 29.34 -1.54 -21.49
CA LYS A 161 30.33 -0.45 -21.70
C LYS A 161 29.88 0.64 -22.69
N LYS A 162 28.93 0.34 -23.58
CA LYS A 162 28.44 1.26 -24.62
C LYS A 162 26.92 1.13 -24.76
N PHE A 163 26.18 2.22 -24.73
CA PHE A 163 24.75 2.23 -25.01
C PHE A 163 24.34 3.59 -25.61
N LYS A 164 23.29 3.64 -26.43
CA LYS A 164 22.78 4.89 -27.02
C LYS A 164 22.13 5.77 -25.94
N LYS A 165 22.15 7.09 -26.12
CA LYS A 165 21.62 8.04 -25.14
C LYS A 165 20.11 7.84 -24.86
N ASN A 166 19.79 7.90 -23.56
CA ASN A 166 18.47 7.89 -22.93
C ASN A 166 17.64 6.63 -23.18
N ILE A 167 18.01 5.54 -22.51
CA ILE A 167 17.23 4.31 -22.50
C ILE A 167 16.23 4.38 -21.34
N LYS A 168 14.94 4.36 -21.67
CA LYS A 168 13.85 4.24 -20.70
C LYS A 168 13.45 2.77 -20.59
N TYR A 169 13.30 2.28 -19.38
CA TYR A 169 12.81 0.91 -19.13
C TYR A 169 12.05 0.83 -17.82
N GLU A 170 11.16 -0.13 -17.73
CA GLU A 170 10.44 -0.49 -16.52
C GLU A 170 11.01 -1.79 -15.99
N ILE A 171 11.61 -1.76 -14.80
CA ILE A 171 12.01 -2.97 -14.08
C ILE A 171 10.83 -3.39 -13.20
N SER A 172 10.47 -4.67 -13.23
CA SER A 172 9.64 -5.28 -12.19
C SER A 172 10.39 -6.40 -11.49
N PHE A 173 10.25 -6.50 -10.17
CA PHE A 173 10.82 -7.58 -9.38
C PHE A 173 10.00 -7.80 -8.11
N LYS A 174 10.24 -8.91 -7.42
CA LYS A 174 9.63 -9.22 -6.13
C LYS A 174 10.70 -9.36 -5.06
N ILE A 175 10.36 -9.03 -3.82
CA ILE A 175 11.18 -9.33 -2.64
C ILE A 175 10.47 -10.42 -1.84
N ASP A 176 11.19 -11.49 -1.51
CA ASP A 176 10.65 -12.60 -0.70
C ASP A 176 10.67 -12.27 0.80
N LYS A 177 10.22 -13.23 1.62
CA LYS A 177 10.10 -13.07 3.08
C LYS A 177 11.47 -13.00 3.77
N GLU A 178 12.52 -13.43 3.09
CA GLU A 178 13.90 -13.45 3.54
C GLU A 178 14.72 -12.27 3.01
N GLY A 179 14.08 -11.34 2.27
CA GLY A 179 14.68 -10.13 1.74
C GLY A 179 15.42 -10.30 0.41
N ASN A 180 15.27 -11.43 -0.28
CA ASN A 180 15.93 -11.66 -1.57
C ASN A 180 15.08 -11.17 -2.75
N MET A 181 15.75 -10.62 -3.74
CA MET A 181 15.12 -10.22 -5.00
C MET A 181 14.94 -11.41 -5.95
N PHE A 182 13.73 -11.58 -6.48
CA PHE A 182 13.40 -12.63 -7.45
C PHE A 182 12.38 -12.17 -8.50
N ASN A 183 12.12 -13.03 -9.49
CA ASN A 183 11.17 -12.79 -10.59
C ASN A 183 11.39 -11.45 -11.31
N ILE A 184 12.64 -11.17 -11.64
CA ILE A 184 13.09 -9.91 -12.24
C ILE A 184 12.74 -9.89 -13.73
N THR A 185 12.06 -8.83 -14.16
CA THR A 185 11.78 -8.51 -15.57
C THR A 185 12.19 -7.07 -15.87
N ALA A 186 12.54 -6.81 -17.11
CA ALA A 186 12.84 -5.46 -17.60
C ALA A 186 12.17 -5.30 -18.95
N ASN A 187 11.30 -4.29 -19.10
CA ASN A 187 10.54 -4.04 -20.32
C ASN A 187 10.82 -2.62 -20.86
N SER A 188 10.83 -2.47 -22.18
CA SER A 188 10.89 -1.17 -22.85
C SER A 188 10.38 -1.30 -24.28
N GLU A 189 9.76 -0.24 -24.80
CA GLU A 189 9.27 -0.19 -26.18
C GLU A 189 10.40 -0.18 -27.22
N ASN A 190 11.64 0.20 -26.85
CA ASN A 190 12.71 0.53 -27.81
C ASN A 190 14.08 -0.10 -27.48
N ILE A 191 14.12 -1.23 -26.76
CA ILE A 191 15.39 -1.85 -26.30
C ILE A 191 15.87 -2.98 -27.21
N ASP A 192 17.20 -3.00 -27.38
CA ASP A 192 17.95 -4.18 -27.86
C ASP A 192 17.91 -5.30 -26.80
N SER A 193 17.55 -6.51 -27.22
CA SER A 193 17.51 -7.71 -26.38
C SER A 193 18.77 -7.93 -25.51
N GLU A 194 19.95 -7.50 -25.99
CA GLU A 194 21.20 -7.60 -25.23
C GLU A 194 21.20 -6.69 -23.99
N ILE A 195 20.73 -5.44 -24.14
CA ILE A 195 20.66 -4.47 -23.04
C ILE A 195 19.65 -4.95 -21.99
N GLN A 196 18.50 -5.48 -22.43
CA GLN A 196 17.50 -6.06 -21.53
C GLN A 196 18.10 -7.19 -20.69
N LYS A 197 18.84 -8.09 -21.33
CA LYS A 197 19.54 -9.19 -20.66
C LYS A 197 20.56 -8.66 -19.65
N ASN A 198 21.35 -7.64 -20.02
CA ASN A 198 22.37 -7.07 -19.16
C ASN A 198 21.79 -6.34 -17.94
N ILE A 199 20.62 -5.69 -18.08
CA ILE A 199 19.87 -5.13 -16.94
C ILE A 199 19.50 -6.24 -15.95
N ILE A 200 18.92 -7.34 -16.45
CA ILE A 200 18.52 -8.47 -15.60
C ILE A 200 19.73 -9.09 -14.90
N ILE A 201 20.86 -9.24 -15.61
CA ILE A 201 22.10 -9.76 -15.01
C ILE A 201 22.62 -8.83 -13.91
N ALA A 202 22.66 -7.51 -14.17
CA ALA A 202 23.12 -6.51 -13.20
C ALA A 202 22.29 -6.52 -11.91
N LEU A 203 20.96 -6.66 -12.02
CA LEU A 203 20.07 -6.80 -10.86
C LEU A 203 20.32 -8.10 -10.10
N LYS A 204 20.52 -9.22 -10.78
CA LYS A 204 20.84 -10.52 -10.14
C LYS A 204 22.20 -10.54 -9.42
N GLN A 205 23.10 -9.62 -9.76
CA GLN A 205 24.39 -9.46 -9.10
C GLN A 205 24.28 -8.75 -7.75
N ILE A 206 23.18 -8.03 -7.48
CA ILE A 206 22.93 -7.41 -6.18
C ILE A 206 22.75 -8.52 -5.14
N LYS A 207 23.65 -8.57 -4.15
CA LYS A 207 23.61 -9.56 -3.05
C LYS A 207 23.11 -8.97 -1.75
N THR A 208 23.05 -7.64 -1.67
CA THR A 208 22.46 -6.91 -0.55
C THR A 208 20.99 -7.31 -0.39
N LYS A 209 20.62 -7.77 0.81
CA LYS A 209 19.26 -8.15 1.14
C LYS A 209 18.42 -6.93 1.53
N TRP A 210 17.16 -6.94 1.11
CA TRP A 210 16.16 -5.99 1.54
C TRP A 210 15.65 -6.36 2.94
N SER A 211 15.20 -5.37 3.69
CA SER A 211 14.22 -5.63 4.75
C SER A 211 12.90 -6.01 4.06
N PRO A 212 12.30 -7.18 4.36
CA PRO A 212 11.06 -7.60 3.73
C PRO A 212 9.90 -6.69 4.15
N GLU A 213 8.89 -6.59 3.29
CA GLU A 213 7.61 -5.99 3.66
C GLU A 213 6.95 -6.89 4.71
N LYS A 214 6.32 -6.29 5.72
CA LYS A 214 5.60 -7.03 6.74
C LYS A 214 4.17 -6.52 6.86
N PHE A 215 3.26 -7.45 7.10
CA PHE A 215 1.89 -7.16 7.49
C PHE A 215 1.65 -7.74 8.87
N ARG A 216 1.23 -6.92 9.83
CA ARG A 216 1.16 -7.26 11.27
C ARG A 216 2.47 -7.86 11.80
N GLY A 217 3.61 -7.33 11.36
CA GLY A 217 4.93 -7.84 11.72
C GLY A 217 5.33 -9.17 11.07
N HIS A 218 4.45 -9.83 10.31
CA HIS A 218 4.76 -11.04 9.57
C HIS A 218 5.28 -10.71 8.16
N PRO A 219 6.43 -11.26 7.73
CA PRO A 219 6.99 -10.95 6.42
C PRO A 219 6.11 -11.51 5.29
N ILE A 220 5.90 -10.68 4.27
CA ILE A 220 5.13 -10.99 3.07
C ILE A 220 5.96 -10.71 1.81
N ILE A 221 5.51 -11.26 0.68
CA ILE A 221 6.12 -10.99 -0.61
C ILE A 221 5.67 -9.61 -1.09
N SER A 222 6.62 -8.75 -1.43
CA SER A 222 6.34 -7.43 -2.00
C SER A 222 6.66 -7.39 -3.48
N ASN A 223 5.96 -6.53 -4.22
CA ASN A 223 6.12 -6.36 -5.66
C ASN A 223 6.59 -4.94 -5.96
N PHE A 224 7.65 -4.82 -6.74
CA PHE A 224 8.21 -3.54 -7.17
C PHE A 224 8.06 -3.38 -8.67
N ARG A 225 7.71 -2.17 -9.09
CA ARG A 225 7.73 -1.72 -10.48
C ARG A 225 8.32 -0.32 -10.52
N MET A 226 9.41 -0.17 -11.27
CA MET A 226 10.21 1.04 -11.23
C MET A 226 10.56 1.49 -12.64
N PRO A 227 10.14 2.70 -13.05
CA PRO A 227 10.65 3.32 -14.25
C PRO A 227 12.08 3.81 -14.01
N PHE A 228 12.95 3.50 -14.95
CA PHE A 228 14.34 3.93 -14.96
C PHE A 228 14.68 4.59 -16.29
N VAL A 229 15.55 5.59 -16.20
CA VAL A 229 16.14 6.25 -17.37
C VAL A 229 17.64 6.24 -17.15
N ILE A 230 18.38 5.53 -18.00
CA ILE A 230 19.84 5.63 -18.03
C ILE A 230 20.21 6.61 -19.15
N SER A 231 20.88 7.69 -18.77
CA SER A 231 21.47 8.70 -19.64
C SER A 231 22.99 8.54 -19.65
N GLU A 232 23.62 8.84 -20.80
CA GLU A 232 25.09 8.88 -20.95
C GLU A 232 25.65 10.27 -20.64
#